data_AF-A0A4Q6IF19-F1
#
_entry.id   AF-A0A4Q6IF19-F1
#
_cell.length_a   1.000
_cell.length_b   1.000
_cell.length_c   1.000
_cell.angle_alpha   90.00
_cell.angle_beta   90.00
_cell.angle_gamma   90.00
#
_symmetry.space_group_name_H-M   'P 1'
#
loop_
_entity.id
_entity.type
_entity.pdbx_description
1 polymer ?
#
loop_
_entity_poly.entity_id
_entity_poly.type
_entity_poly.pdbx_seq_one_letter_code
_entity_poly.pdbx_strand_id
1 'polypeptide(L)'
;MNDRSDPDLVTFTLDLTVEEARRRAEVVAALGPHWDPVAALRSEEAARSLLYSGLDADQERMYAMLVEAGVLPGRDTGDAAPH
;
A
#
# COMPACT_ATOMS: atom_id res chain seq x y z
N MET A 1 -39.73 4.77 -8.58
CA MET A 1 -39.54 4.94 -7.12
C MET A 1 -40.18 3.72 -6.47
N ASN A 2 -39.40 2.64 -6.30
CA ASN A 2 -39.90 1.38 -5.75
C ASN A 2 -39.61 1.38 -4.25
N ASP A 3 -40.62 1.70 -3.46
CA ASP A 3 -40.64 1.42 -2.03
C ASP A 3 -40.97 -0.07 -1.85
N ARG A 4 -39.94 -0.92 -1.86
CA ARG A 4 -40.04 -2.30 -1.38
C ARG A 4 -39.65 -2.28 0.09
N SER A 5 -40.58 -1.90 0.94
CA SER A 5 -40.52 -2.21 2.36
C SER A 5 -40.84 -3.71 2.53
N ASP A 6 -39.80 -4.54 2.46
CA ASP A 6 -39.86 -5.97 2.81
C ASP A 6 -39.76 -6.08 4.35
N PRO A 7 -40.83 -6.50 5.05
CA PRO A 7 -40.91 -6.41 6.51
C PRO A 7 -39.88 -7.26 7.27
N ASP A 8 -39.18 -8.16 6.59
CA ASP A 8 -38.15 -9.03 7.19
C ASP A 8 -36.72 -8.48 7.05
N LEU A 9 -36.50 -7.35 6.38
CA LEU A 9 -35.16 -6.76 6.22
C LEU A 9 -34.83 -5.77 7.34
N VAL A 10 -33.79 -6.07 8.10
CA VAL A 10 -33.23 -5.15 9.11
C VAL A 10 -32.15 -4.27 8.47
N THR A 11 -32.18 -2.97 8.77
CA THR A 11 -31.13 -2.05 8.33
C THR A 11 -29.81 -2.38 9.02
N PHE A 12 -28.83 -2.84 8.24
CA PHE A 12 -27.46 -3.04 8.69
C PHE A 12 -26.61 -1.83 8.29
N THR A 13 -26.10 -1.11 9.28
CA THR A 13 -25.19 0.03 9.07
C THR A 13 -23.84 -0.32 9.67
N LEU A 14 -22.76 -0.12 8.91
CA LEU A 14 -21.39 -0.37 9.33
C LEU A 14 -20.53 0.86 9.08
N ASP A 15 -19.84 1.33 10.11
CA ASP A 15 -18.82 2.36 9.96
C ASP A 15 -17.49 1.70 9.55
N LEU A 16 -17.18 1.79 8.26
CA LEU A 16 -15.94 1.23 7.71
C LEU A 16 -14.68 1.90 8.25
N THR A 17 -14.77 3.14 8.75
CA THR A 17 -13.63 3.85 9.33
C THR A 17 -13.22 3.20 10.64
N VAL A 18 -14.21 2.90 11.49
CA VAL A 18 -14.00 2.22 12.78
C VAL A 18 -13.52 0.79 12.55
N GLU A 19 -14.14 0.06 11.63
CA GLU A 19 -13.73 -1.32 11.34
C GLU A 19 -12.34 -1.40 10.69
N GLU A 20 -11.96 -0.45 9.85
CA GLU A 20 -10.60 -0.39 9.30
C GLU A 20 -9.57 -0.07 10.38
N ALA A 21 -9.88 0.83 11.31
CA ALA A 21 -9.01 1.12 12.45
C ALA A 21 -8.81 -0.14 13.31
N ARG A 22 -9.89 -0.91 13.56
CA ARG A 22 -9.83 -2.17 14.28
C ARG A 22 -8.99 -3.20 13.54
N ARG A 23 -9.22 -3.40 12.24
CA ARG A 23 -8.44 -4.33 11.41
C ARG A 23 -6.95 -4.00 11.46
N ARG A 24 -6.58 -2.72 11.33
CA ARG A 24 -5.17 -2.28 11.41
C ARG A 24 -4.56 -2.56 12.79
N ALA A 25 -5.31 -2.32 13.87
CA ALA A 25 -4.84 -2.60 15.22
C ALA A 25 -4.55 -4.10 15.42
N GLU A 26 -5.46 -4.98 14.99
CA GLU A 26 -5.28 -6.43 15.06
C GLU A 26 -4.10 -6.92 14.20
N VAL A 27 -3.89 -6.32 13.03
CA VAL A 27 -2.72 -6.63 12.18
C VAL A 27 -1.42 -6.27 12.91
N VAL A 28 -1.32 -5.06 13.48
CA VAL A 28 -0.12 -4.65 14.23
C VAL A 28 0.09 -5.54 15.45
N ALA A 29 -0.97 -5.92 16.17
CA ALA A 29 -0.89 -6.84 17.29
C ALA A 29 -0.38 -8.23 16.87
N ALA A 30 -0.81 -8.74 15.72
CA ALA A 30 -0.38 -10.03 15.19
C ALA A 30 1.09 -10.06 14.73
N LEU A 31 1.65 -8.92 14.29
CA LEU A 31 3.07 -8.79 13.96
C LEU A 31 3.97 -8.86 15.22
N GLY A 32 3.40 -8.53 16.37
CA GLY A 32 4.02 -8.72 17.68
C GLY A 32 4.98 -7.60 18.09
N PRO A 33 5.43 -7.60 19.36
CA PRO A 33 6.19 -6.50 19.97
C PRO A 33 7.61 -6.34 19.43
N HIS A 34 8.12 -7.31 18.67
CA HIS A 34 9.46 -7.30 18.09
C HIS A 34 9.46 -6.83 16.63
N TRP A 35 8.29 -6.57 16.04
CA TRP A 35 8.22 -6.05 14.69
C TRP A 35 8.69 -4.60 14.64
N ASP A 36 9.75 -4.35 13.87
CA ASP A 36 10.26 -3.01 13.59
C ASP A 36 9.72 -2.54 12.22
N PRO A 37 8.74 -1.62 12.18
CA PRO A 37 8.14 -1.16 10.94
C PRO A 37 9.13 -0.39 10.05
N VAL A 38 10.14 0.26 10.66
CA VAL A 38 11.16 1.00 9.91
C VAL A 38 12.13 0.03 9.24
N ALA A 39 12.54 -1.02 9.96
CA ALA A 39 13.36 -2.08 9.36
C ALA A 39 12.62 -2.81 8.24
N ALA A 40 11.33 -3.10 8.41
CA ALA A 40 10.50 -3.69 7.37
C ALA A 40 10.43 -2.79 6.13
N LEU A 41 10.14 -1.49 6.29
CA LEU A 41 10.10 -0.55 5.18
C LEU A 41 11.42 -0.46 4.41
N ARG A 42 12.55 -0.39 5.12
CA ARG A 42 13.89 -0.39 4.51
C ARG A 42 14.18 -1.68 3.74
N SER A 43 13.74 -2.83 4.26
CA SER A 43 13.90 -4.10 3.57
C SER A 43 13.09 -4.17 2.27
N GLU A 44 11.88 -3.61 2.26
CA GLU A 44 11.04 -3.50 1.06
C GLU A 44 11.64 -2.57 0.02
N GLU A 45 12.20 -1.43 0.43
CA GLU A 45 12.92 -0.52 -0.47
C GLU A 45 14.15 -1.18 -1.10
N ALA A 46 14.93 -1.91 -0.29
CA ALA A 46 16.09 -2.66 -0.78
C ALA A 46 15.66 -3.76 -1.77
N ALA A 47 14.62 -4.53 -1.45
CA ALA A 47 14.07 -5.55 -2.34
C ALA A 47 13.57 -4.96 -3.66
N ARG A 48 12.88 -3.80 -3.60
CA ARG A 48 12.43 -3.07 -4.79
C ARG A 48 13.58 -2.58 -5.66
N SER A 49 14.65 -2.07 -5.05
CA SER A 49 15.86 -1.67 -5.77
C SER A 49 16.50 -2.85 -6.49
N LEU A 50 16.50 -4.04 -5.88
CA LEU A 50 17.01 -5.26 -6.50
C LEU A 50 16.11 -5.72 -7.67
N LEU A 51 14.79 -5.63 -7.54
CA LEU A 51 13.85 -6.04 -8.57
C LEU A 51 14.05 -5.28 -9.90
N TYR A 52 14.38 -4.00 -9.81
CA TYR A 52 14.69 -3.16 -10.97
C TYR A 52 16.20 -2.91 -11.13
N SER A 53 17.03 -3.80 -10.58
CA SER A 53 18.47 -3.76 -10.82
C SER A 53 18.82 -4.55 -12.09
N GLY A 54 19.87 -4.11 -12.79
CA GLY A 54 20.39 -4.84 -13.95
C GLY A 54 19.45 -4.90 -15.15
N LEU A 55 18.52 -3.95 -15.27
CA LEU A 55 17.66 -3.84 -16.44
C LEU A 55 18.51 -3.54 -17.69
N ASP A 56 18.17 -4.21 -18.78
CA ASP A 56 18.73 -3.86 -20.08
C ASP A 56 18.12 -2.56 -20.65
N ALA A 57 18.63 -2.11 -21.79
CA ALA A 57 18.23 -0.83 -22.37
C ALA A 57 16.74 -0.78 -22.77
N ASP A 58 16.12 -1.91 -23.11
CA ASP A 58 14.71 -1.96 -23.48
C ASP A 58 13.82 -1.97 -22.24
N GLN A 59 14.25 -2.72 -21.22
CA GLN A 59 13.61 -2.78 -19.91
C GLN A 59 13.67 -1.44 -19.17
N GLU A 60 14.79 -0.70 -19.24
CA GLU A 60 14.89 0.65 -18.66
C GLU A 60 13.92 1.63 -19.33
N ARG A 61 13.72 1.54 -20.66
CA ARG A 61 12.74 2.38 -21.36
C ARG A 61 11.31 2.05 -20.95
N MET A 62 10.99 0.76 -20.80
CA MET A 62 9.70 0.32 -20.29
C MET A 62 9.48 0.80 -18.85
N TYR A 63 10.48 0.66 -17.99
CA TYR A 63 10.44 1.13 -16.61
C TYR A 63 10.17 2.65 -16.55
N ALA A 64 10.90 3.45 -17.32
CA ALA A 64 10.69 4.90 -17.40
C ALA A 64 9.27 5.28 -17.85
N MET A 65 8.74 4.60 -18.87
CA MET A 65 7.37 4.81 -19.34
C MET A 65 6.32 4.48 -18.26
N LEU A 66 6.52 3.39 -17.51
CA LEU A 66 5.61 2.99 -16.44
C LEU A 66 5.66 3.94 -15.24
N VAL A 67 6.83 4.53 -14.96
CA VAL A 67 6.99 5.58 -13.96
C VAL A 67 6.26 6.85 -14.40
N GLU A 68 6.44 7.28 -15.64
CA GLU A 68 5.75 8.45 -16.21
C GLU A 68 4.22 8.29 -16.19
N ALA A 69 3.73 7.07 -16.47
CA ALA A 69 2.32 6.74 -16.41
C ALA A 69 1.75 6.62 -14.97
N GLY A 70 2.59 6.69 -13.94
CA GLY A 70 2.19 6.51 -12.54
C GLY A 70 1.83 5.08 -12.17
N VAL A 71 2.18 4.10 -13.02
CA VAL A 71 1.97 2.66 -12.77
C VAL A 71 3.01 2.14 -11.79
N LEU A 72 4.26 2.58 -11.95
CA LEU A 72 5.35 2.24 -11.05
C LEU A 72 5.79 3.46 -10.25
N PRO A 73 6.21 3.28 -8.98
CA PRO A 73 6.91 4.33 -8.27
C PRO A 73 8.25 4.60 -8.95
N GLY A 74 8.65 5.87 -9.00
CA GLY A 74 9.99 6.25 -9.44
C GLY A 74 11.05 5.64 -8.53
N ARG A 75 12.29 5.56 -9.03
CA ARG A 75 13.45 5.30 -8.17
C ARG A 75 13.60 6.54 -7.29
N ASP A 76 13.03 6.49 -6.09
CA ASP A 76 13.24 7.53 -5.10
C ASP A 76 14.75 7.67 -4.88
N THR A 77 15.31 8.82 -5.26
CA THR A 77 16.66 9.19 -4.82
C THR A 77 16.53 9.46 -3.34
N GLY A 78 16.72 8.44 -2.51
CA GLY A 78 16.49 8.54 -1.08
C GLY A 78 17.19 9.76 -0.47
N ASP A 79 16.44 10.54 0.30
CA ASP A 79 16.93 11.41 1.37
C ASP A 79 17.77 12.65 1.00
N ALA A 80 17.10 13.79 0.80
CA ALA A 80 17.48 15.10 1.37
C ALA A 80 16.52 16.22 0.90
N ALA A 81 15.44 16.46 1.65
CA ALA A 81 14.93 17.83 1.74
C ALA A 81 15.75 18.56 2.82
N PRO A 82 16.38 19.71 2.54
CA PRO A 82 17.06 20.48 3.57
C PRO A 82 16.02 21.20 4.44
N HIS A 83 16.01 20.90 5.73
CA HIS A 83 15.42 21.74 6.77
C HIS A 83 16.48 22.03 7.83
#